data_AF-N1S0Z3-F1
#
_entry.id   AF-N1S0Z3-F1
#
_cell.length_a   1.000
_cell.length_b   1.000
_cell.length_c   1.000
_cell.angle_alpha   90.00
_cell.angle_beta   90.00
_cell.angle_gamma   90.00
#
_symmetry.space_group_name_H-M   'P 1'
#
loop_
_entity.id
_entity.type
_entity.pdbx_description
1 polymer ?
#
loop_
_entity_poly.entity_id
_entity_poly.type
_entity_poly.pdbx_seq_one_letter_code
_entity_poly.pdbx_strand_id
1 'polypeptide(L)'
;EQGDLFFDDVTGTFTSYLIEKGYLEDSWRKERPEYYIEVKTTTSGRLDTPFYMSKHQYARMQSFGESVNTATQRRKVYILFRVHGLESGQVGLRVFIDLEALRKSRDLVFEAQSWTVTPRACM
;
A
#
# COMPACT_ATOMS: atom_id res chain seq x y z
N GLU A 1 10.23 7.26 -8.45
CA GLU A 1 10.27 5.98 -7.73
C GLU A 1 9.04 5.17 -8.09
N GLN A 2 9.24 3.94 -8.55
CA GLN A 2 8.23 2.90 -8.80
C GLN A 2 8.58 1.88 -7.70
N GLY A 3 7.78 1.73 -6.64
CA GLY A 3 7.10 0.46 -6.38
C GLY A 3 8.06 -0.69 -6.33
N ASP A 4 8.32 -1.24 -5.15
CA ASP A 4 9.32 -2.29 -5.00
C ASP A 4 9.03 -3.49 -5.91
N LEU A 5 7.75 -3.81 -6.12
CA LEU A 5 7.34 -4.88 -7.04
C LEU A 5 6.00 -4.57 -7.71
N PHE A 6 5.95 -4.81 -9.02
CA PHE A 6 4.69 -4.93 -9.76
C PHE A 6 4.46 -6.41 -10.07
N PHE A 7 3.28 -6.92 -9.70
CA PHE A 7 2.89 -8.31 -9.91
C PHE A 7 1.58 -8.39 -10.68
N ASP A 8 1.68 -8.92 -11.89
CA ASP A 8 0.53 -9.18 -12.74
C ASP A 8 -0.09 -10.55 -12.41
N ASP A 9 -1.21 -10.56 -11.69
CA ASP A 9 -1.88 -11.81 -11.28
C ASP A 9 -2.83 -12.35 -12.38
N VAL A 10 -2.25 -12.67 -13.53
CA VAL A 10 -2.98 -13.18 -14.71
C VAL A 10 -3.83 -14.41 -14.39
N THR A 11 -3.31 -15.32 -13.54
CA THR A 11 -3.97 -16.59 -13.20
C THR A 11 -4.92 -16.45 -12.01
N GLY A 12 -4.78 -15.40 -11.19
CA GLY A 12 -5.54 -15.20 -9.95
C GLY A 12 -5.02 -16.02 -8.78
N THR A 13 -3.81 -16.60 -8.93
CA THR A 13 -3.20 -17.45 -7.92
C THR A 13 -2.87 -16.62 -6.68
N PHE A 14 -2.36 -15.40 -6.88
CA PHE A 14 -2.02 -14.55 -5.76
C PHE A 14 -3.27 -13.99 -5.05
N THR A 15 -4.30 -13.58 -5.79
CA THR A 15 -5.61 -13.21 -5.23
C THR A 15 -6.20 -14.37 -4.43
N SER A 16 -6.15 -15.60 -4.96
CA SER A 16 -6.66 -16.79 -4.25
C SER A 16 -5.92 -17.04 -2.94
N TYR A 17 -4.59 -16.86 -2.95
CA TYR A 17 -3.77 -16.97 -1.74
C TYR A 17 -4.11 -15.89 -0.71
N LEU A 18 -4.31 -14.63 -1.14
CA LEU A 18 -4.72 -13.55 -0.25
C LEU A 18 -6.08 -13.81 0.40
N ILE A 19 -7.02 -14.43 -0.32
CA ILE A 19 -8.31 -14.87 0.22
C ILE A 19 -8.12 -15.97 1.26
N GLU A 20 -7.32 -17.00 0.95
CA GLU A 20 -7.04 -18.12 1.87
C GLU A 20 -6.44 -17.63 3.20
N LYS A 21 -5.58 -16.61 3.14
CA LYS A 21 -4.97 -16.00 4.34
C LYS A 21 -5.87 -14.97 5.04
N GLY A 22 -7.07 -14.71 4.53
CA GLY A 22 -8.04 -13.79 5.12
C GLY A 22 -7.72 -12.30 4.89
N TYR A 23 -6.86 -11.98 3.93
CA TYR A 23 -6.57 -10.58 3.55
C TYR A 23 -7.59 -10.01 2.57
N LEU A 24 -8.32 -10.87 1.85
CA LEU A 24 -9.36 -10.50 0.91
C LEU A 24 -10.61 -11.36 1.14
N GLU A 25 -11.77 -10.80 0.81
CA GLU A 25 -13.04 -11.51 0.84
C GLU A 25 -13.22 -12.44 -0.36
N ASP A 26 -14.07 -13.47 -0.22
CA ASP A 26 -14.38 -14.42 -1.28
C ASP A 26 -14.95 -13.77 -2.56
N SER A 27 -15.52 -12.56 -2.45
CA SER A 27 -16.00 -11.77 -3.58
C SER A 27 -14.91 -11.50 -4.63
N TRP A 28 -13.63 -11.53 -4.23
CA TRP A 28 -12.48 -11.32 -5.11
C TRP A 28 -12.02 -12.56 -5.89
N ARG A 29 -12.60 -13.74 -5.67
CA ARG A 29 -12.09 -15.01 -6.20
C ARG A 29 -11.94 -15.06 -7.74
N LYS A 30 -12.77 -14.30 -8.45
CA LYS A 30 -12.73 -14.20 -9.93
C LYS A 30 -11.93 -13.00 -10.44
N GLU A 31 -11.46 -12.13 -9.55
CA GLU A 31 -10.64 -10.97 -9.90
C GLU A 31 -9.24 -11.39 -10.33
N ARG A 32 -8.63 -10.63 -11.24
CA ARG A 32 -7.27 -10.85 -11.76
C ARG A 32 -6.47 -9.55 -11.76
N PRO A 33 -6.34 -8.87 -10.61
CA PRO A 33 -5.82 -7.51 -10.57
C PRO A 33 -4.32 -7.45 -10.84
N GLU A 34 -3.88 -6.24 -11.16
CA GLU A 34 -2.47 -5.88 -11.19
C GLU A 34 -2.08 -5.36 -9.80
N TYR A 35 -1.20 -6.07 -9.11
CA TYR A 35 -0.77 -5.71 -7.76
C TYR A 35 0.48 -4.85 -7.81
N TYR A 36 0.47 -3.78 -7.03
CA TYR A 36 1.64 -2.96 -6.77
C TYR A 36 1.99 -3.09 -5.30
N ILE A 37 3.14 -3.68 -5.07
CA ILE A 37 3.60 -4.12 -3.76
C ILE A 37 4.72 -3.17 -3.33
N GLU A 38 4.47 -2.49 -2.22
CA GLU A 38 5.44 -1.65 -1.53
C GLU A 38 5.83 -2.32 -0.22
N VAL A 39 7.12 -2.30 0.11
CA VAL A 39 7.67 -2.84 1.36
C VAL A 39 8.18 -1.68 2.20
N LYS A 40 7.76 -1.63 3.48
CA LYS A 40 8.30 -0.67 4.45
C LYS A 40 8.85 -1.42 5.65
N THR A 41 10.10 -1.14 5.99
CA THR A 41 10.76 -1.69 7.16
C THR A 41 10.70 -0.69 8.31
N THR A 42 10.43 -1.19 9.50
CA THR A 42 10.51 -0.41 10.75
C THR A 42 11.36 -1.17 11.76
N THR A 43 12.28 -0.45 12.42
CA THR A 43 13.20 -1.03 13.42
C THR A 43 12.44 -1.43 14.68
N SER A 44 11.54 -0.57 15.13
CA SER A 44 10.60 -0.80 16.22
C SER A 44 9.67 -1.98 15.92
N GLY A 45 9.41 -2.80 16.94
CA GLY A 45 8.36 -3.82 16.89
C GLY A 45 6.94 -3.24 17.01
N ARG A 46 6.79 -1.96 17.38
CA ARG A 46 5.48 -1.34 17.59
C ARG A 46 4.82 -0.99 16.27
N LEU A 47 3.56 -1.43 16.11
CA LEU A 47 2.76 -1.18 14.90
C LEU A 47 2.17 0.24 14.83
N ASP A 48 2.19 1.00 15.93
CA ASP A 48 1.73 2.39 15.96
C ASP A 48 2.80 3.40 15.50
N THR A 49 4.05 2.95 15.32
CA THR A 49 5.11 3.80 14.79
C THR A 49 4.76 4.18 13.33
N PRO A 50 4.70 5.47 12.98
CA PRO A 50 4.45 5.87 11.60
C PRO A 50 5.52 5.35 10.65
N PHE A 51 5.14 5.07 9.41
CA PHE A 51 6.08 4.80 8.31
C PHE A 51 5.94 5.89 7.24
N TYR A 52 7.04 6.19 6.57
CA TYR A 52 7.08 7.25 5.57
C TYR A 52 6.60 6.77 4.21
N MET A 53 5.77 7.59 3.56
CA MET A 53 5.33 7.41 2.19
C MET A 53 5.66 8.69 1.41
N SER A 54 6.25 8.54 0.22
CA SER A 54 6.55 9.70 -0.62
C SER A 54 5.27 10.28 -1.25
N LYS A 55 5.30 11.56 -1.65
CA LYS A 55 4.17 12.20 -2.36
C LYS A 55 3.75 11.43 -3.62
N HIS A 56 4.71 10.85 -4.34
CA HIS A 56 4.45 10.05 -5.54
C HIS A 56 3.77 8.72 -5.21
N GLN A 57 4.17 8.06 -4.14
CA GLN A 57 3.53 6.83 -3.67
C GLN A 57 2.08 7.11 -3.23
N TYR A 58 1.88 8.21 -2.50
CA TYR A 58 0.55 8.66 -2.08
C TYR A 58 -0.38 8.94 -3.27
N ALA A 59 0.09 9.72 -4.25
CA ALA A 59 -0.70 10.01 -5.46
C ALA A 59 -1.04 8.73 -6.26
N ARG A 60 -0.11 7.78 -6.35
CA ARG A 60 -0.34 6.50 -7.04
C ARG A 60 -1.40 5.66 -6.34
N MET A 61 -1.30 5.55 -5.02
CA MET A 61 -2.30 4.85 -4.20
C MET A 61 -3.71 5.41 -4.48
N GLN A 62 -3.87 6.73 -4.48
CA GLN A 62 -5.17 7.38 -4.76
C GLN A 62 -5.69 7.00 -6.15
N SER A 63 -4.83 7.09 -7.18
CA SER A 63 -5.18 6.70 -8.55
C SER A 63 -5.60 5.23 -8.67
N PHE A 64 -5.05 4.34 -7.84
CA PHE A 64 -5.37 2.91 -7.87
C PHE A 64 -6.71 2.61 -7.18
N GLY A 65 -7.04 3.33 -6.10
CA GLY A 65 -8.34 3.20 -5.44
C GLY A 65 -9.52 3.74 -6.28
N GLU A 66 -9.24 4.45 -7.37
CA GLU A 66 -10.22 4.81 -8.39
C GLU A 66 -10.31 3.78 -9.53
N SER A 67 -9.40 2.80 -9.56
CA SER A 67 -9.36 1.80 -10.61
C SER A 67 -10.53 0.82 -10.48
N VAL A 68 -11.28 0.70 -11.58
CA VAL A 68 -12.36 -0.26 -11.72
C VAL A 68 -11.93 -1.35 -12.70
N ASN A 69 -12.39 -2.57 -12.47
CA ASN A 69 -12.23 -3.64 -13.44
C ASN A 69 -13.20 -3.39 -14.60
N THR A 70 -12.70 -3.35 -15.83
CA THR A 70 -13.47 -3.15 -17.05
C THR A 70 -13.19 -4.26 -18.05
N ALA A 71 -13.93 -4.30 -19.16
CA ALA A 71 -13.69 -5.27 -20.22
C ALA A 71 -12.27 -5.19 -20.83
N THR A 72 -11.59 -4.06 -20.70
CA THR A 72 -10.27 -3.80 -21.32
C THR A 72 -9.17 -3.53 -20.31
N GLN A 73 -9.49 -3.36 -19.02
CA GLN A 73 -8.51 -3.01 -17.99
C GLN A 73 -8.82 -3.73 -16.68
N ARG A 74 -7.80 -4.38 -16.12
CA ARG A 74 -7.90 -5.04 -14.82
C ARG A 74 -7.71 -4.03 -13.70
N ARG A 75 -8.36 -4.27 -12.57
CA ARG A 75 -8.23 -3.45 -11.36
C ARG A 75 -6.76 -3.41 -10.92
N LYS A 76 -6.29 -2.24 -10.49
CA LYS A 76 -4.96 -2.05 -9.89
C LYS A 76 -5.11 -1.97 -8.37
N VAL A 77 -4.29 -2.72 -7.64
CA VAL A 77 -4.39 -2.79 -6.18
C VAL A 77 -3.05 -2.45 -5.56
N TYR A 78 -3.04 -1.45 -4.67
CA TYR A 78 -1.85 -1.05 -3.93
C TYR A 78 -1.79 -1.84 -2.61
N ILE A 79 -0.73 -2.63 -2.43
CA ILE A 79 -0.47 -3.41 -1.21
C ILE A 79 0.78 -2.88 -0.52
N LEU A 80 0.71 -2.76 0.81
CA LEU A 80 1.86 -2.45 1.66
C LEU A 80 2.23 -3.63 2.55
N PHE A 81 3.45 -4.10 2.44
CA PHE A 81 4.06 -5.06 3.35
C PHE A 81 4.90 -4.28 4.37
N ARG A 82 4.42 -4.20 5.60
CA ARG A 82 5.18 -3.62 6.71
C ARG A 82 5.91 -4.71 7.46
N VAL A 83 7.23 -4.73 7.31
CA VAL A 83 8.14 -5.57 8.11
C VAL A 83 8.56 -4.78 9.34
N HIS A 84 8.39 -5.34 10.53
CA HIS A 84 8.67 -4.64 11.80
C HIS A 84 9.48 -5.52 12.76
N GLY A 85 10.08 -4.90 13.79
CA GLY A 85 10.84 -5.61 14.82
C GLY A 85 12.23 -6.08 14.36
N LEU A 86 12.86 -5.36 13.44
CA LEU A 86 14.19 -5.73 12.92
C LEU A 86 15.28 -5.69 13.99
N GLU A 87 15.21 -4.76 14.94
CA GLU A 87 16.22 -4.63 16.02
C GLU A 87 15.97 -5.58 17.19
N SER A 88 14.71 -6.01 17.41
CA SER A 88 14.38 -6.95 18.49
C SER A 88 14.62 -8.41 18.12
N GLY A 89 14.93 -8.70 16.85
CA GLY A 89 15.04 -10.06 16.31
C GLY A 89 13.69 -10.80 16.17
N GLN A 90 12.61 -10.21 16.66
CA GLN A 90 11.23 -10.71 16.49
C GLN A 90 10.60 -10.05 15.27
N VAL A 91 11.03 -10.50 14.09
CA VAL A 91 10.55 -9.93 12.82
C VAL A 91 9.10 -10.34 12.58
N GLY A 92 8.24 -9.34 12.44
CA GLY A 92 6.83 -9.52 12.10
C GLY A 92 6.48 -8.89 10.76
N LEU A 93 5.38 -9.36 10.16
CA LEU A 93 4.83 -8.84 8.92
C LEU A 93 3.37 -8.42 9.12
N ARG A 94 3.06 -7.17 8.74
CA ARG A 94 1.69 -6.67 8.61
C ARG A 94 1.44 -6.28 7.16
N VAL A 95 0.39 -6.82 6.57
CA VAL A 95 0.01 -6.54 5.18
C VAL A 95 -1.23 -5.64 5.18
N PHE A 96 -1.20 -4.57 4.40
CA PHE A 96 -2.33 -3.67 4.17
C PHE A 96 -2.72 -3.74 2.69
N ILE A 97 -3.96 -4.12 2.42
CA ILE A 97 -4.50 -4.25 1.07
C ILE A 97 -5.39 -3.05 0.78
N ASP A 98 -5.25 -2.47 -0.41
CA ASP A 98 -6.02 -1.30 -0.84
C ASP A 98 -5.88 -0.12 0.13
N LEU A 99 -4.70 0.48 0.14
CA LEU A 99 -4.39 1.59 1.04
C LEU A 99 -5.33 2.80 0.87
N GLU A 100 -5.92 3.01 -0.31
CA GLU A 100 -6.88 4.10 -0.52
C GLU A 100 -8.24 3.80 0.13
N ALA A 101 -8.70 2.54 0.07
CA ALA A 101 -9.87 2.11 0.83
C ALA A 101 -9.65 2.28 2.34
N LEU A 102 -8.49 1.84 2.85
CA LEU A 102 -8.12 1.98 4.26
C LEU A 102 -7.98 3.43 4.71
N ARG A 103 -7.53 4.33 3.82
CA ARG A 103 -7.52 5.77 4.07
C ARG A 103 -8.94 6.33 4.18
N LYS A 104 -9.84 5.92 3.28
CA LYS A 104 -11.25 6.36 3.27
C LYS A 104 -12.03 5.85 4.48
N SER A 105 -11.76 4.62 4.93
CA SER A 105 -12.38 4.03 6.13
C SER A 105 -11.78 4.54 7.44
N ARG A 106 -10.62 5.22 7.39
CA ARG A 106 -9.82 5.68 8.54
C ARG A 106 -9.13 4.56 9.33
N ASP A 107 -9.00 3.38 8.75
CA ASP A 107 -8.16 2.31 9.31
C ASP A 107 -6.66 2.63 9.18
N LEU A 108 -6.30 3.50 8.23
CA LEU A 108 -5.00 4.14 8.13
C LEU A 108 -5.14 5.65 8.11
N VAL A 109 -4.39 6.32 8.99
CA VAL A 109 -4.32 7.78 9.08
C VAL A 109 -3.12 8.28 8.28
N PHE A 110 -3.37 9.19 7.34
CA PHE A 110 -2.34 9.80 6.50
C PHE A 110 -2.17 11.26 6.90
N GLU A 111 -0.99 11.62 7.37
CA GLU A 111 -0.64 12.99 7.73
C GLU A 111 0.20 13.63 6.61
N ALA A 112 -0.20 14.83 6.17
CA ALA A 112 0.55 15.55 5.16
C ALA A 112 1.87 16.07 5.77
N GLN A 113 2.99 15.82 5.08
CA GLN A 113 4.25 16.48 5.44
C GLN A 113 4.12 17.99 5.20
N SER A 114 4.48 18.77 6.21
CA SER A 114 4.34 20.23 6.23
C SER A 114 5.23 20.91 5.17
N TRP A 115 4.74 22.04 4.64
CA TRP A 115 5.46 22.85 3.66
C TRP A 115 6.43 23.81 4.36
N THR A 116 7.62 23.98 3.79
CA THR A 116 8.56 25.05 4.18
C THR A 116 8.48 26.18 3.17
N VAL A 117 8.13 27.38 3.62
CA VAL A 117 8.12 28.61 2.81
C VAL A 117 9.25 29.50 3.30
N THR A 118 10.15 29.89 2.41
CA THR A 118 11.25 30.81 2.73
C THR A 118 11.15 32.06 1.86
N PRO A 119 10.94 33.25 2.45
CA PRO A 119 11.00 34.52 1.73
C PRO A 119 12.40 34.74 1.16
N ARG A 120 12.48 35.38 -0.01
CA ARG A 120 13.77 35.82 -0.59
C ARG A 120 14.28 37.00 0.25
N ALA A 121 15.49 36.90 0.81
CA ALA A 121 16.14 38.07 1.38
C ALA A 121 16.42 39.06 0.24
N CYS A 122 15.86 40.28 0.31
CA CYS A 122 16.34 41.38 -0.50
C CYS A 122 17.71 41.80 0.05
N MET A 123 18.73 41.81 -0.82
CA MET A 123 19.98 42.54 -0.57
C MET A 123 19.78 44.03 -0.84
#